data_AF-A0A836HEQ5-F1
#
_entry.id   AF-A0A836HEQ5-F1
#
_cell.length_a   1.000
_cell.length_b   1.000
_cell.length_c   1.000
_cell.angle_alpha   90.00
_cell.angle_beta   90.00
_cell.angle_gamma   90.00
#
_symmetry.space_group_name_H-M   'P 1'
#
loop_
_entity.id
_entity.type
_entity.pdbx_description
1 polymer ?
#
loop_
_entity_poly.entity_id
_entity_poly.type
_entity_poly.pdbx_seq_one_letter_code
_entity_poly.pdbx_strand_id
1 'polypeptide(L)'
;MSECWYMPEEVADRRDENRLSPNVPGSYEVLGESGVFYRHFDPKEVSDDMEGFIQPLLQKLHYKSYDVVNLSPDNLGEEKFEALAEQHFREHIHEDDEVRLILEGQGYFDVRDPDDKWIRLLSKPGDCIVVPAGMYHRFTTEHSKYIKTLRIFKEAPRWIALNRGPEAEETSARKEYLSRLRAPAETAVGTANNRTIYFLRYPLQLDASLTTITKRLLEQHSEQPFALMIFLTGSTDPTTGVSWCPDCVPAKPQVAERFTELQRKCGEAHAIFLQLPVERASYLGNPAFPYRKHQTLQLGSVPTLLVLTPAKNAENKSDSQWYDLLEVKVRSCDPGKRDLLNFEWH
;
A
#
# COMPACT_ATOMS: atom_id res chain seq x y z
N MET A 1 6.26 13.41 3.96
CA MET A 1 6.53 11.98 4.17
C MET A 1 7.92 11.89 4.76
N SER A 2 8.11 11.10 5.80
CA SER A 2 9.45 10.77 6.26
C SER A 2 10.15 9.88 5.23
N GLU A 3 11.46 10.02 5.14
CA GLU A 3 12.23 9.37 4.08
C GLU A 3 12.30 7.86 4.32
N CYS A 4 12.16 7.07 3.24
CA CYS A 4 12.44 5.65 3.26
C CYS A 4 13.28 5.23 2.04
N TRP A 5 14.11 4.20 2.20
CA TRP A 5 15.05 3.73 1.18
C TRP A 5 15.43 2.27 1.39
N TYR A 6 15.90 1.62 0.32
CA TYR A 6 16.48 0.29 0.40
C TYR A 6 17.91 0.34 0.93
N MET A 7 18.28 -0.71 1.66
CA MET A 7 19.58 -0.87 2.31
C MET A 7 20.23 -2.23 1.99
N PRO A 8 21.56 -2.38 2.15
CA PRO A 8 22.22 -3.67 2.10
C PRO A 8 21.70 -4.65 3.16
N GLU A 9 21.94 -5.95 2.95
CA GLU A 9 21.57 -7.00 3.92
C GLU A 9 22.30 -6.83 5.26
N GLU A 10 23.60 -6.55 5.18
CA GLU A 10 24.49 -6.35 6.32
C GLU A 10 24.95 -4.89 6.38
N VAL A 11 25.02 -4.34 7.59
CA VAL A 11 25.43 -2.95 7.82
C VAL A 11 26.54 -2.88 8.86
N ALA A 12 27.48 -1.96 8.67
CA ALA A 12 28.61 -1.78 9.57
C ALA A 12 28.21 -1.09 10.88
N ASP A 13 27.45 0.01 10.77
CA ASP A 13 26.82 0.67 11.91
C ASP A 13 25.31 0.74 11.68
N ARG A 14 24.55 0.23 12.64
CA ARG A 14 23.08 0.26 12.62
C ARG A 14 22.51 1.69 12.54
N ARG A 15 23.22 2.67 13.10
CA ARG A 15 22.78 4.07 13.24
C ARG A 15 23.09 4.94 12.03
N ASP A 16 23.90 4.45 11.08
CA ASP A 16 24.14 5.13 9.80
C ASP A 16 22.92 5.03 8.88
N GLU A 17 22.80 5.89 7.86
CA GLU A 17 21.67 5.82 6.94
C GLU A 17 21.64 4.51 6.13
N ASN A 18 22.81 3.92 5.84
CA ASN A 18 22.92 2.64 5.13
C ASN A 18 22.18 2.57 3.77
N ARG A 19 22.13 3.68 3.01
CA ARG A 19 21.58 3.70 1.66
C ARG A 19 22.39 2.81 0.71
N LEU A 20 21.71 2.15 -0.23
CA LEU A 20 22.39 1.51 -1.37
C LEU A 20 23.18 2.54 -2.20
N SER A 21 24.20 2.08 -2.93
CA SER A 21 24.94 2.88 -3.90
C SER A 21 24.93 2.19 -5.27
N PRO A 22 24.17 2.69 -6.26
CA PRO A 22 23.35 3.92 -6.22
C PRO A 22 22.13 3.82 -5.27
N ASN A 23 21.66 4.96 -4.77
CA ASN A 23 20.50 5.01 -3.88
C ASN A 23 19.24 4.51 -4.58
N VAL A 24 18.49 3.65 -3.88
CA VAL A 24 17.18 3.17 -4.31
C VAL A 24 16.15 3.68 -3.29
N PRO A 25 15.42 4.76 -3.58
CA PRO A 25 14.42 5.29 -2.66
C PRO A 25 13.27 4.30 -2.48
N GLY A 26 12.75 4.22 -1.27
CA GLY A 26 11.50 3.54 -0.96
C GLY A 26 10.32 4.46 -1.25
N SER A 27 9.11 3.93 -1.09
CA SER A 27 7.90 4.74 -1.15
C SER A 27 6.87 4.22 -0.14
N TYR A 28 5.89 5.07 0.17
CA TYR A 28 4.70 4.62 0.94
C TYR A 28 4.00 3.44 0.27
N GLU A 29 4.06 3.35 -1.06
CA GLU A 29 3.45 2.25 -1.81
C GLU A 29 4.10 0.92 -1.44
N VAL A 30 5.43 0.85 -1.45
CA VAL A 30 6.17 -0.36 -1.08
C VAL A 30 5.97 -0.72 0.40
N LEU A 31 5.92 0.28 1.29
CA LEU A 31 5.60 0.06 2.70
C LEU A 31 4.19 -0.56 2.86
N GLY A 32 3.20 -0.03 2.14
CA GLY A 32 1.85 -0.56 2.15
C GLY A 32 1.74 -1.94 1.46
N GLU A 33 2.53 -2.25 0.43
CA GLU A 33 2.65 -3.61 -0.13
C GLU A 33 3.09 -4.60 0.94
N SER A 34 3.96 -4.16 1.83
CA SER A 34 4.47 -4.93 2.96
C SER A 34 3.51 -4.93 4.17
N GLY A 35 2.33 -4.29 4.05
CA GLY A 35 1.34 -4.19 5.12
C GLY A 35 1.65 -3.15 6.19
N VAL A 36 2.71 -2.35 6.03
CA VAL A 36 3.06 -1.25 6.95
C VAL A 36 2.14 -0.07 6.70
N PHE A 37 1.48 0.41 7.75
CA PHE A 37 0.76 1.68 7.70
C PHE A 37 1.64 2.80 8.25
N TYR A 38 1.65 3.93 7.56
CA TYR A 38 2.38 5.12 7.96
C TYR A 38 1.48 6.36 7.83
N ARG A 39 1.55 7.25 8.82
CA ARG A 39 0.91 8.56 8.76
C ARG A 39 1.69 9.58 9.55
N HIS A 40 1.87 10.76 8.96
CA HIS A 40 2.40 11.92 9.67
C HIS A 40 1.26 12.78 10.24
N PHE A 41 1.37 13.13 11.51
CA PHE A 41 0.52 14.08 12.24
C PHE A 41 1.33 15.34 12.55
N ASP A 42 0.67 16.49 12.71
CA ASP A 42 1.37 17.67 13.19
C ASP A 42 1.86 17.38 14.64
N PRO A 43 3.17 17.45 14.91
CA PRO A 43 3.69 17.19 16.25
C PRO A 43 3.03 18.03 17.34
N LYS A 44 2.57 19.26 17.02
CA LYS A 44 1.89 20.14 17.96
C LYS A 44 0.51 19.63 18.35
N GLU A 45 -0.24 19.07 17.40
CA GLU A 45 -1.55 18.46 17.68
C GLU A 45 -1.41 17.30 18.67
N VAL A 46 -0.29 16.58 18.63
CA VAL A 46 -0.01 15.47 19.54
C VAL A 46 0.48 15.98 20.91
N SER A 47 1.35 16.99 20.94
CA SER A 47 1.97 17.47 22.19
C SER A 47 1.09 18.37 23.03
N ASP A 48 0.23 19.19 22.42
CA ASP A 48 -0.56 20.21 23.12
C ASP A 48 -1.70 19.58 23.95
N ASP A 49 -2.31 18.51 23.44
CA ASP A 49 -3.33 17.72 24.14
C ASP A 49 -3.21 16.23 23.76
N MET A 50 -2.25 15.56 24.38
CA MET A 50 -1.96 14.15 24.11
C MET A 50 -3.17 13.24 24.38
N GLU A 51 -3.93 13.47 25.46
CA GLU A 51 -5.11 12.65 25.76
C GLU A 51 -6.24 12.89 24.75
N GLY A 52 -6.53 14.15 24.43
CA GLY A 52 -7.54 14.50 23.44
C GLY A 52 -7.20 14.01 22.03
N PHE A 53 -5.92 13.90 21.71
CA PHE A 53 -5.45 13.33 20.43
C PHE A 53 -5.51 11.80 20.41
N ILE A 54 -4.99 11.13 21.45
CA ILE A 54 -4.79 9.68 21.42
C ILE A 54 -6.09 8.90 21.57
N GLN A 55 -7.04 9.37 22.40
CA GLN A 55 -8.29 8.63 22.67
C GLN A 55 -9.13 8.40 21.40
N PRO A 56 -9.39 9.41 20.55
CA PRO A 56 -10.08 9.19 19.27
C PRO A 56 -9.30 8.26 18.32
N LEU A 57 -7.96 8.34 18.33
CA LEU A 57 -7.12 7.48 17.49
C LEU A 57 -7.25 6.01 17.89
N LEU A 58 -7.20 5.71 19.20
CA LEU A 58 -7.40 4.37 19.74
C LEU A 58 -8.77 3.81 19.35
N GLN A 59 -9.84 4.58 19.55
CA GLN A 59 -11.20 4.16 19.20
C GLN A 59 -11.33 3.87 17.70
N LYS A 60 -10.77 4.73 16.84
CA LYS A 60 -10.83 4.57 15.39
C LYS A 60 -10.05 3.35 14.89
N LEU A 61 -8.88 3.09 15.48
CA LEU A 61 -8.01 1.98 15.08
C LEU A 61 -8.32 0.68 15.84
N HIS A 62 -9.31 0.69 16.74
CA HIS A 62 -9.66 -0.43 17.62
C HIS A 62 -8.50 -0.90 18.52
N TYR A 63 -7.68 0.05 18.97
CA TYR A 63 -6.66 -0.15 20.00
C TYR A 63 -7.23 0.24 21.38
N LYS A 64 -6.69 -0.35 22.46
CA LYS A 64 -7.27 -0.25 23.81
C LYS A 64 -6.47 0.64 24.76
N SER A 65 -5.15 0.65 24.62
CA SER A 65 -4.28 1.34 25.57
C SER A 65 -3.02 1.85 24.89
N TYR A 66 -2.32 2.71 25.61
CA TYR A 66 -1.03 3.22 25.20
C TYR A 66 -0.14 3.45 26.43
N ASP A 67 1.17 3.55 26.21
CA ASP A 67 2.11 4.12 27.16
C ASP A 67 3.15 4.99 26.46
N VAL A 68 3.96 5.71 27.24
CA VAL A 68 5.06 6.54 26.73
C VAL A 68 6.37 5.92 27.16
N VAL A 69 7.29 5.76 26.19
CA VAL A 69 8.66 5.30 26.45
C VAL A 69 9.65 6.34 25.99
N ASN A 70 10.70 6.54 26.79
CA ASN A 70 11.87 7.36 26.47
C ASN A 70 13.11 6.45 26.46
N LEU A 71 13.66 6.23 25.27
CA LEU A 71 14.86 5.43 25.06
C LEU A 71 16.05 6.37 24.86
N SER A 72 16.87 6.50 25.90
CA SER A 72 18.12 7.26 25.88
C SER A 72 19.09 6.83 26.97
N PRO A 73 20.41 7.04 26.79
CA PRO A 73 21.39 6.84 27.84
C PRO A 73 21.09 7.65 29.11
N ASP A 74 20.63 8.90 28.97
CA ASP A 74 20.30 9.76 30.11
C ASP A 74 19.16 9.21 30.96
N ASN A 75 18.17 8.56 30.34
CA ASN A 75 17.02 7.99 31.04
C ASN A 75 17.28 6.57 31.58
N LEU A 76 18.11 5.79 30.91
CA LEU A 76 18.26 4.35 31.17
C LEU A 76 19.62 3.93 31.72
N GLY A 77 20.64 4.79 31.58
CA GLY A 77 22.06 4.44 31.70
C GLY A 77 22.59 3.79 30.41
N GLU A 78 23.87 4.04 30.10
CA GLU A 78 24.54 3.58 28.86
C GLU A 78 24.43 2.05 28.66
N GLU A 79 24.71 1.27 29.71
CA GLU A 79 24.70 -0.20 29.63
C GLU A 79 23.32 -0.76 29.28
N LYS A 80 22.28 -0.32 30.00
CA LYS A 80 20.91 -0.75 29.75
C LYS A 80 20.40 -0.27 28.39
N PHE A 81 20.77 0.96 28.00
CA PHE A 81 20.43 1.49 26.68
C PHE A 81 21.04 0.64 25.57
N GLU A 82 22.34 0.34 25.61
CA GLU A 82 22.98 -0.45 24.55
C GLU A 82 22.48 -1.89 24.52
N ALA A 83 22.17 -2.50 25.68
CA ALA A 83 21.55 -3.83 25.73
C ALA A 83 20.17 -3.85 25.05
N LEU A 84 19.32 -2.84 25.31
CA LEU A 84 18.02 -2.70 24.64
C LEU A 84 18.18 -2.36 23.15
N ALA A 85 19.13 -1.51 22.79
CA ALA A 85 19.41 -1.16 21.40
C ALA A 85 19.86 -2.39 20.60
N GLU A 86 20.66 -3.28 21.20
CA GLU A 86 21.02 -4.57 20.61
C GLU A 86 19.81 -5.48 20.41
N GLN A 87 18.98 -5.60 21.45
CA GLN A 87 17.76 -6.40 21.39
C GLN A 87 16.79 -5.89 20.30
N HIS A 88 16.55 -4.58 20.23
CA HIS A 88 15.64 -3.98 19.25
C HIS A 88 16.18 -4.03 17.83
N PHE A 89 17.50 -4.03 17.64
CA PHE A 89 18.11 -4.11 16.32
C PHE A 89 18.21 -5.53 15.78
N ARG A 90 18.08 -6.55 16.63
CA ARG A 90 17.99 -7.94 16.17
C ARG A 90 16.70 -8.13 15.38
N GLU A 91 16.78 -8.73 14.19
CA GLU A 91 15.58 -8.97 13.36
C GLU A 91 14.59 -9.91 14.08
N HIS A 92 13.35 -9.45 14.25
CA HIS A 92 12.32 -10.16 14.99
C HIS A 92 10.91 -9.92 14.45
N ILE A 93 9.94 -10.68 14.98
CA ILE A 93 8.50 -10.47 14.82
C ILE A 93 7.83 -10.30 16.19
N HIS A 94 6.59 -9.81 16.13
CA HIS A 94 5.62 -9.83 17.22
C HIS A 94 4.34 -10.55 16.80
N GLU A 95 3.63 -11.13 17.77
CA GLU A 95 2.30 -11.74 17.54
C GLU A 95 1.17 -10.70 17.48
N ASP A 96 1.45 -9.47 17.92
CA ASP A 96 0.58 -8.30 17.83
C ASP A 96 1.24 -7.21 16.96
N ASP A 97 0.45 -6.21 16.54
CA ASP A 97 0.99 -5.06 15.81
C ASP A 97 1.97 -4.25 16.68
N GLU A 98 3.09 -3.85 16.11
CA GLU A 98 3.99 -2.86 16.70
C GLU A 98 3.59 -1.46 16.22
N VAL A 99 2.91 -0.73 17.09
CA VAL A 99 2.46 0.64 16.80
C VAL A 99 3.31 1.66 17.56
N ARG A 100 3.82 2.66 16.85
CA ARG A 100 4.66 3.72 17.40
C ARG A 100 4.25 5.08 16.84
N LEU A 101 3.97 6.03 17.73
CA LEU A 101 3.85 7.46 17.39
C LEU A 101 5.01 8.21 18.03
N ILE A 102 5.88 8.79 17.21
CA ILE A 102 7.10 9.46 17.68
C ILE A 102 6.74 10.84 18.24
N LEU A 103 7.14 11.09 19.48
CA LEU A 103 6.93 12.37 20.17
C LEU A 103 8.16 13.27 20.06
N GLU A 104 9.35 12.72 20.33
CA GLU A 104 10.61 13.46 20.35
C GLU A 104 11.74 12.54 19.84
N GLY A 105 12.83 13.14 19.34
CA GLY A 105 13.96 12.38 18.78
C GLY A 105 13.62 11.65 17.48
N GLN A 106 14.50 10.74 17.05
CA GLN A 106 14.32 10.00 15.81
C GLN A 106 15.10 8.69 15.77
N GLY A 107 14.70 7.80 14.87
CA GLY A 107 15.34 6.51 14.66
C GLY A 107 14.85 5.85 13.38
N TYR A 108 15.32 4.64 13.13
CA TYR A 108 15.02 3.86 11.95
C TYR A 108 14.19 2.63 12.31
N PHE A 109 13.09 2.44 11.57
CA PHE A 109 12.43 1.14 11.45
C PHE A 109 12.91 0.50 10.16
N ASP A 110 13.56 -0.65 10.27
CA ASP A 110 13.86 -1.48 9.11
C ASP A 110 12.80 -2.56 9.02
N VAL A 111 12.22 -2.73 7.83
CA VAL A 111 11.15 -3.68 7.57
C VAL A 111 11.46 -4.49 6.31
N ARG A 112 11.00 -5.75 6.25
CA ARG A 112 11.15 -6.59 5.05
C ARG A 112 10.05 -6.33 4.03
N ASP A 113 10.43 -6.12 2.79
CA ASP A 113 9.51 -6.07 1.65
C ASP A 113 9.02 -7.48 1.23
N PRO A 114 8.10 -7.61 0.26
CA PRO A 114 7.61 -8.91 -0.20
C PRO A 114 8.70 -9.83 -0.79
N ASP A 115 9.82 -9.27 -1.25
CA ASP A 115 10.99 -9.98 -1.78
C ASP A 115 12.05 -10.23 -0.69
N ASP A 116 11.71 -10.01 0.58
CA ASP A 116 12.59 -10.17 1.74
C ASP A 116 13.80 -9.21 1.74
N LYS A 117 13.70 -8.05 1.10
CA LYS A 117 14.73 -6.99 1.12
C LYS A 117 14.44 -5.98 2.21
N TRP A 118 15.49 -5.39 2.78
CA TRP A 118 15.34 -4.35 3.77
C TRP A 118 14.94 -3.00 3.18
N ILE A 119 13.92 -2.41 3.78
CA ILE A 119 13.54 -1.00 3.62
C ILE A 119 13.72 -0.32 4.97
N ARG A 120 14.53 0.74 4.99
CA ARG A 120 14.71 1.63 6.14
C ARG A 120 13.73 2.79 6.05
N LEU A 121 13.00 3.05 7.13
CA LEU A 121 12.13 4.19 7.32
C LEU A 121 12.69 5.07 8.44
N LEU A 122 13.01 6.33 8.13
CA LEU A 122 13.32 7.33 9.14
C LEU A 122 12.03 7.75 9.85
N SER A 123 12.00 7.66 11.17
CA SER A 123 10.86 7.99 12.00
C SER A 123 11.19 9.17 12.91
N LYS A 124 10.46 10.26 12.75
CA LYS A 124 10.67 11.55 13.43
C LYS A 124 9.37 12.05 14.07
N PRO A 125 9.40 13.11 14.90
CA PRO A 125 8.22 13.57 15.63
C PRO A 125 7.00 13.77 14.72
N GLY A 126 5.85 13.28 15.17
CA GLY A 126 4.59 13.28 14.42
C GLY A 126 4.36 12.03 13.56
N ASP A 127 5.38 11.20 13.33
CA ASP A 127 5.21 9.96 12.57
C ASP A 127 4.54 8.88 13.40
N CYS A 128 3.44 8.32 12.88
CA CYS A 128 2.79 7.12 13.36
C CYS A 128 3.03 5.97 12.38
N ILE A 129 3.56 4.87 12.90
CA ILE A 129 3.88 3.67 12.14
C ILE A 129 3.18 2.49 12.80
N VAL A 130 2.59 1.64 11.97
CA VAL A 130 2.06 0.33 12.37
C VAL A 130 2.81 -0.72 11.58
N VAL A 131 3.66 -1.47 12.27
CA VAL A 131 4.26 -2.70 11.75
C VAL A 131 3.31 -3.85 12.08
N PRO A 132 2.72 -4.53 11.09
CA PRO A 132 1.70 -5.54 11.34
C PRO A 132 2.29 -6.77 12.05
N ALA A 133 1.46 -7.42 12.88
CA ALA A 133 1.79 -8.70 13.49
C ALA A 133 2.34 -9.70 12.45
N GLY A 134 3.42 -10.43 12.80
CA GLY A 134 4.07 -11.42 11.94
C GLY A 134 5.06 -10.86 10.90
N MET A 135 5.25 -9.53 10.83
CA MET A 135 6.23 -8.90 9.96
C MET A 135 7.62 -8.89 10.58
N TYR A 136 8.63 -9.27 9.78
CA TYR A 136 10.02 -9.09 10.17
C TYR A 136 10.42 -7.62 10.13
N HIS A 137 10.95 -7.16 11.25
CA HIS A 137 11.43 -5.80 11.40
C HIS A 137 12.54 -5.73 12.45
N ARG A 138 13.15 -4.55 12.55
CA ARG A 138 14.05 -4.16 13.63
C ARG A 138 14.02 -2.64 13.80
N PHE A 139 14.49 -2.18 14.95
CA PHE A 139 14.56 -0.76 15.27
C PHE A 139 15.96 -0.36 15.74
N THR A 140 16.37 0.85 15.39
CA THR A 140 17.54 1.49 16.01
C THR A 140 17.37 3.00 16.10
N THR A 141 18.03 3.60 17.08
CA THR A 141 18.13 5.07 17.15
C THR A 141 19.14 5.58 16.12
N GLU A 142 19.07 6.87 15.81
CA GLU A 142 20.20 7.53 15.19
C GLU A 142 21.37 7.71 16.17
N HIS A 143 22.47 8.30 15.68
CA HIS A 143 23.64 8.68 16.48
C HIS A 143 23.33 9.56 17.70
N SER A 144 22.20 10.28 17.69
CA SER A 144 21.73 11.04 18.86
C SER A 144 21.31 10.17 20.05
N LYS A 145 21.11 8.85 19.84
CA LYS A 145 20.70 7.88 20.86
C LYS A 145 19.45 8.29 21.65
N TYR A 146 18.55 9.05 21.03
CA TYR A 146 17.39 9.63 21.71
C TYR A 146 16.12 9.44 20.88
N ILE A 147 15.13 8.78 21.48
CA ILE A 147 13.77 8.74 20.95
C ILE A 147 12.75 8.62 22.08
N LYS A 148 11.64 9.35 21.96
CA LYS A 148 10.48 9.26 22.85
C LYS A 148 9.26 8.93 22.02
N THR A 149 8.55 7.88 22.38
CA THR A 149 7.45 7.34 21.57
C THR A 149 6.25 6.98 22.42
N LEU A 150 5.06 7.22 21.88
CA LEU A 150 3.85 6.51 22.29
C LEU A 150 3.89 5.11 21.70
N ARG A 151 3.69 4.10 22.55
CA ARG A 151 3.44 2.73 22.12
C ARG A 151 1.95 2.46 22.29
N ILE A 152 1.30 1.93 21.26
CA ILE A 152 -0.15 1.73 21.22
C ILE A 152 -0.44 0.23 21.12
N PHE A 153 -1.45 -0.25 21.85
CA PHE A 153 -1.74 -1.68 21.99
C PHE A 153 -3.18 -2.05 21.68
N LYS A 154 -3.35 -3.21 21.04
CA LYS A 154 -4.67 -3.81 20.78
C LYS A 154 -5.22 -4.55 21.98
N GLU A 155 -4.36 -5.24 22.68
CA GLU A 155 -4.64 -5.98 23.91
C GLU A 155 -3.63 -5.61 24.99
N ALA A 156 -3.73 -6.20 26.18
CA ALA A 156 -2.70 -6.04 27.20
C ALA A 156 -1.32 -6.45 26.61
N PRO A 157 -0.28 -5.62 26.77
CA PRO A 157 0.93 -5.75 25.98
C PRO A 157 1.66 -7.08 26.27
N ARG A 158 1.98 -7.81 25.20
CA ARG A 158 2.90 -8.96 25.22
C ARG A 158 4.17 -8.60 24.46
N TRP A 159 5.22 -8.27 25.21
CA TRP A 159 6.51 -7.85 24.67
C TRP A 159 7.42 -9.02 24.31
N ILE A 160 6.90 -9.99 23.58
CA ILE A 160 7.68 -11.15 23.17
C ILE A 160 8.18 -10.86 21.74
N ALA A 161 9.45 -10.49 21.64
CA ALA A 161 10.17 -10.44 20.37
C ALA A 161 10.65 -11.85 20.04
N LEU A 162 10.16 -12.41 18.94
CA LEU A 162 10.63 -13.69 18.43
C LEU A 162 11.62 -13.41 17.31
N ASN A 163 12.89 -13.69 17.56
CA ASN A 163 13.94 -13.50 16.56
C ASN A 163 13.68 -14.38 15.33
N ARG A 164 14.06 -13.90 14.16
CA ARG A 164 13.96 -14.64 12.91
C ARG A 164 14.56 -16.04 13.04
N GLY A 165 13.76 -17.05 12.67
CA GLY A 165 14.11 -18.46 12.83
C GLY A 165 12.87 -19.36 12.83
N PRO A 166 13.06 -20.69 12.98
CA PRO A 166 11.96 -21.66 12.87
C PRO A 166 10.78 -21.39 13.82
N GLU A 167 11.05 -20.95 15.04
CA GLU A 167 10.00 -20.62 16.01
C GLU A 167 9.13 -19.44 15.54
N ALA A 168 9.74 -18.40 14.99
CA ALA A 168 9.03 -17.25 14.44
C ALA A 168 8.18 -17.63 13.21
N GLU A 169 8.72 -18.48 12.31
CA GLU A 169 8.01 -18.95 11.11
C GLU A 169 6.76 -19.79 11.42
N GLU A 170 6.77 -20.51 12.54
CA GLU A 170 5.66 -21.38 12.92
C GLU A 170 4.50 -20.66 13.63
N THR A 171 4.68 -19.41 14.05
CA THR A 171 3.63 -18.62 14.71
C THR A 171 2.40 -18.39 13.82
N SER A 172 1.23 -18.29 14.43
CA SER A 172 -0.01 -17.97 13.71
C SER A 172 0.07 -16.59 13.06
N ALA A 173 0.59 -15.59 13.78
CA ALA A 173 0.75 -14.23 13.29
C ALA A 173 1.60 -14.17 12.00
N ARG A 174 2.73 -14.89 11.96
CA ARG A 174 3.59 -14.96 10.76
C ARG A 174 2.89 -15.63 9.58
N LYS A 175 2.20 -16.75 9.81
CA LYS A 175 1.44 -17.46 8.76
C LYS A 175 0.30 -16.59 8.23
N GLU A 176 -0.41 -15.89 9.10
CA GLU A 176 -1.48 -14.95 8.72
C GLU A 176 -0.94 -13.73 7.97
N TYR A 177 0.19 -13.17 8.39
CA TYR A 177 0.88 -12.10 7.66
C TYR A 177 1.23 -12.51 6.23
N LEU A 178 1.91 -13.65 6.08
CA LEU A 178 2.27 -14.18 4.75
C LEU A 178 1.04 -14.53 3.91
N SER A 179 -0.01 -15.07 4.53
CA SER A 179 -1.29 -15.32 3.87
C SER A 179 -1.90 -14.03 3.35
N ARG A 180 -1.95 -12.96 4.15
CA ARG A 180 -2.47 -11.65 3.74
C ARG A 180 -1.65 -11.01 2.63
N LEU A 181 -0.32 -11.11 2.67
CA LEU A 181 0.56 -10.59 1.63
C LEU A 181 0.35 -11.31 0.28
N ARG A 182 0.10 -12.62 0.32
CA ARG A 182 -0.04 -13.46 -0.89
C ARG A 182 -1.50 -13.62 -1.35
N ALA A 183 -2.45 -13.25 -0.51
CA ALA A 183 -3.87 -13.36 -0.81
C ALA A 183 -4.17 -12.49 -2.05
N PRO A 184 -4.76 -13.08 -3.10
CA PRO A 184 -5.17 -12.26 -4.22
C PRO A 184 -6.22 -11.25 -3.77
N ALA A 185 -6.12 -10.02 -4.28
CA ALA A 185 -7.02 -8.95 -3.88
C ALA A 185 -8.44 -9.18 -4.40
N GLU A 186 -9.44 -8.89 -3.57
CA GLU A 186 -10.85 -8.88 -3.99
C GLU A 186 -11.18 -7.62 -4.79
N THR A 187 -11.88 -7.80 -5.90
CA THR A 187 -12.29 -6.72 -6.80
C THR A 187 -13.81 -6.64 -6.93
N ALA A 188 -14.32 -5.61 -7.61
CA ALA A 188 -15.74 -5.50 -7.94
C ALA A 188 -16.28 -6.69 -8.75
N VAL A 189 -15.41 -7.42 -9.46
CA VAL A 189 -15.79 -8.51 -10.37
C VAL A 189 -15.27 -9.89 -9.91
N GLY A 190 -14.85 -9.99 -8.65
CA GLY A 190 -14.29 -11.20 -8.03
C GLY A 190 -12.79 -11.10 -7.73
N THR A 191 -12.22 -12.22 -7.30
CA THR A 191 -10.81 -12.33 -6.89
C THR A 191 -9.86 -12.07 -8.07
N ALA A 192 -8.84 -11.24 -7.84
CA ALA A 192 -7.78 -11.02 -8.83
C ALA A 192 -7.05 -12.33 -9.15
N ASN A 193 -6.81 -12.59 -10.43
CA ASN A 193 -6.21 -13.83 -10.92
C ASN A 193 -4.97 -13.60 -11.80
N ASN A 194 -4.55 -12.34 -11.96
CA ASN A 194 -3.41 -11.90 -12.77
C ASN A 194 -3.46 -12.39 -14.23
N ARG A 195 -4.64 -12.78 -14.72
CA ARG A 195 -4.90 -13.23 -16.09
C ARG A 195 -5.94 -12.36 -16.76
N THR A 196 -7.15 -12.31 -16.21
CA THR A 196 -8.29 -11.53 -16.72
C THR A 196 -8.77 -10.50 -15.71
N ILE A 197 -8.49 -10.69 -14.43
CA ILE A 197 -8.87 -9.78 -13.35
C ILE A 197 -7.60 -9.35 -12.63
N TYR A 198 -7.34 -8.05 -12.66
CA TYR A 198 -6.18 -7.41 -12.07
C TYR A 198 -6.60 -6.42 -11.00
N PHE A 199 -5.75 -6.29 -9.99
CA PHE A 199 -5.87 -5.29 -8.95
C PHE A 199 -4.51 -4.62 -8.80
N LEU A 200 -4.46 -3.31 -9.00
CA LEU A 200 -3.23 -2.56 -8.84
C LEU A 200 -3.43 -1.51 -7.77
N ARG A 201 -2.87 -1.80 -6.60
CA ARG A 201 -3.03 -0.95 -5.41
C ARG A 201 -2.37 0.42 -5.59
N TYR A 202 -1.29 0.48 -6.35
CA TYR A 202 -0.34 1.58 -6.33
C TYR A 202 -0.14 2.23 -7.70
N PRO A 203 -0.38 3.55 -7.79
CA PRO A 203 -0.28 4.28 -9.05
C PRO A 203 1.03 4.17 -9.82
N LEU A 204 2.19 4.05 -9.16
CA LEU A 204 3.48 4.12 -9.85
C LEU A 204 3.76 2.91 -10.77
N GLN A 205 3.10 1.78 -10.52
CA GLN A 205 3.25 0.57 -11.33
C GLN A 205 2.31 0.52 -12.54
N LEU A 206 1.39 1.49 -12.68
CA LEU A 206 0.29 1.45 -13.65
C LEU A 206 0.76 1.23 -15.08
N ASP A 207 1.69 2.05 -15.55
CA ASP A 207 2.13 2.03 -16.94
C ASP A 207 2.88 0.74 -17.29
N ALA A 208 3.73 0.25 -16.38
CA ALA A 208 4.44 -1.00 -16.56
C ALA A 208 3.47 -2.20 -16.60
N SER A 209 2.50 -2.24 -15.68
CA SER A 209 1.47 -3.30 -15.65
C SER A 209 0.59 -3.28 -16.89
N LEU A 210 0.07 -2.11 -17.28
CA LEU A 210 -0.80 -1.97 -18.45
C LEU A 210 -0.05 -2.24 -19.76
N THR A 211 1.22 -1.85 -19.87
CA THR A 211 2.05 -2.20 -21.04
C THR A 211 2.21 -3.70 -21.16
N THR A 212 2.50 -4.40 -20.07
CA THR A 212 2.63 -5.87 -20.06
C THR A 212 1.32 -6.54 -20.44
N ILE A 213 0.20 -6.12 -19.84
CA ILE A 213 -1.14 -6.64 -20.14
C ILE A 213 -1.48 -6.42 -21.62
N THR A 214 -1.28 -5.20 -22.12
CA THR A 214 -1.64 -4.81 -23.49
C THR A 214 -0.80 -5.55 -24.53
N LYS A 215 0.52 -5.65 -24.34
CA LYS A 215 1.41 -6.40 -25.25
C LYS A 215 1.00 -7.87 -25.33
N ARG A 216 0.76 -8.53 -24.19
CA ARG A 216 0.29 -9.92 -24.15
C ARG A 216 -1.01 -10.11 -24.94
N LEU A 217 -1.98 -9.20 -24.77
CA LEU A 217 -3.26 -9.30 -25.47
C LEU A 217 -3.11 -9.12 -26.98
N LEU A 218 -2.26 -8.19 -27.41
CA LEU A 218 -1.97 -7.96 -28.83
C LEU A 218 -1.22 -9.14 -29.47
N GLU A 219 -0.31 -9.80 -28.74
CA GLU A 219 0.36 -11.01 -29.21
C GLU A 219 -0.60 -12.20 -29.37
N GLN A 220 -1.63 -12.27 -28.52
CA GLN A 220 -2.67 -13.29 -28.59
C GLN A 220 -3.78 -12.94 -29.60
N HIS A 221 -3.72 -11.76 -30.21
CA HIS A 221 -4.80 -11.23 -31.04
C HIS A 221 -4.89 -11.93 -32.40
N SER A 222 -5.87 -12.81 -32.54
CA SER A 222 -6.27 -13.46 -33.80
C SER A 222 -7.63 -12.92 -34.25
N GLU A 223 -7.66 -11.67 -34.76
CA GLU A 223 -8.86 -10.94 -35.22
C GLU A 223 -10.04 -10.83 -34.23
N GLN A 224 -9.91 -11.34 -33.00
CA GLN A 224 -10.97 -11.31 -32.00
C GLN A 224 -10.95 -9.99 -31.22
N PRO A 225 -12.10 -9.31 -31.05
CA PRO A 225 -12.16 -8.06 -30.31
C PRO A 225 -11.80 -8.31 -28.83
N PHE A 226 -10.93 -7.47 -28.28
CA PHE A 226 -10.64 -7.45 -26.85
C PHE A 226 -10.96 -6.09 -26.25
N ALA A 227 -11.19 -6.06 -24.94
CA ALA A 227 -11.43 -4.83 -24.21
C ALA A 227 -10.85 -4.87 -22.80
N LEU A 228 -10.35 -3.72 -22.37
CA LEU A 228 -9.83 -3.49 -21.03
C LEU A 228 -10.78 -2.54 -20.29
N MET A 229 -11.40 -3.04 -19.23
CA MET A 229 -12.23 -2.27 -18.31
C MET A 229 -11.40 -1.85 -17.10
N ILE A 230 -11.25 -0.54 -16.88
CA ILE A 230 -10.53 0.01 -15.73
C ILE A 230 -11.55 0.64 -14.78
N PHE A 231 -11.56 0.19 -13.53
CA PHE A 231 -12.41 0.74 -12.47
C PHE A 231 -11.58 1.44 -11.39
N LEU A 232 -11.66 2.77 -11.36
CA LEU A 232 -11.07 3.59 -10.32
C LEU A 232 -12.07 3.77 -9.19
N THR A 233 -11.69 3.34 -7.99
CA THR A 233 -12.61 3.22 -6.84
C THR A 233 -11.96 3.74 -5.56
N GLY A 234 -12.75 4.13 -4.57
CA GLY A 234 -12.19 4.48 -3.27
C GLY A 234 -11.62 3.24 -2.59
N SER A 235 -10.38 3.33 -2.12
CA SER A 235 -9.77 2.27 -1.31
C SER A 235 -10.62 1.94 -0.08
N THR A 236 -10.49 0.71 0.37
CA THR A 236 -11.05 0.27 1.64
C THR A 236 -10.14 0.73 2.76
N ASP A 237 -10.70 1.39 3.77
CA ASP A 237 -9.98 1.71 4.99
C ASP A 237 -9.59 0.39 5.70
N PRO A 238 -8.30 0.16 5.95
CA PRO A 238 -7.82 -1.14 6.44
C PRO A 238 -8.29 -1.46 7.87
N THR A 239 -8.72 -0.47 8.67
CA THR A 239 -9.16 -0.70 10.05
C THR A 239 -10.65 -0.99 10.15
N THR A 240 -11.46 -0.33 9.31
CA THR A 240 -12.92 -0.49 9.29
C THR A 240 -13.43 -1.49 8.27
N GLY A 241 -12.63 -1.81 7.25
CA GLY A 241 -13.05 -2.65 6.13
C GLY A 241 -14.07 -1.97 5.19
N VAL A 242 -14.30 -0.67 5.34
CA VAL A 242 -15.28 0.09 4.54
C VAL A 242 -14.58 1.00 3.53
N SER A 243 -15.14 1.11 2.32
CA SER A 243 -14.64 2.09 1.34
C SER A 243 -14.97 3.50 1.80
N TRP A 244 -14.00 4.42 1.71
CA TRP A 244 -14.24 5.82 2.04
C TRP A 244 -15.17 6.53 1.03
N CYS A 245 -15.38 5.92 -0.13
CA CYS A 245 -16.19 6.45 -1.22
C CYS A 245 -17.60 5.86 -1.14
N PRO A 246 -18.62 6.62 -0.68
CA PRO A 246 -19.97 6.10 -0.53
C PRO A 246 -20.60 5.70 -1.86
N ASP A 247 -20.27 6.41 -2.94
CA ASP A 247 -20.79 6.14 -4.29
C ASP A 247 -20.16 4.89 -4.93
N CYS A 248 -18.96 4.50 -4.47
CA CYS A 248 -18.25 3.34 -4.99
C CYS A 248 -18.87 2.02 -4.53
N VAL A 249 -19.52 1.99 -3.36
CA VAL A 249 -20.18 0.79 -2.82
C VAL A 249 -21.36 0.34 -3.69
N PRO A 250 -22.37 1.20 -3.98
CA PRO A 250 -23.48 0.83 -4.85
C PRO A 250 -23.05 0.68 -6.32
N ALA A 251 -21.91 1.25 -6.74
CA ALA A 251 -21.38 1.12 -8.10
C ALA A 251 -20.87 -0.31 -8.43
N LYS A 252 -20.31 -1.03 -7.45
CA LYS A 252 -19.64 -2.33 -7.67
C LYS A 252 -20.51 -3.37 -8.39
N PRO A 253 -21.78 -3.61 -8.00
CA PRO A 253 -22.62 -4.59 -8.70
C PRO A 253 -22.87 -4.23 -10.16
N GLN A 254 -23.05 -2.94 -10.50
CA GLN A 254 -23.24 -2.54 -11.90
C GLN A 254 -21.96 -2.72 -12.72
N VAL A 255 -20.80 -2.45 -12.12
CA VAL A 255 -19.50 -2.72 -12.77
C VAL A 255 -19.33 -4.22 -13.04
N ALA A 256 -19.70 -5.09 -12.10
CA ALA A 256 -19.66 -6.55 -12.28
C ALA A 256 -20.58 -7.04 -13.41
N GLU A 257 -21.81 -6.55 -13.46
CA GLU A 257 -22.76 -6.85 -14.53
C GLU A 257 -22.19 -6.42 -15.90
N ARG A 258 -21.61 -5.21 -15.98
CA ARG A 258 -21.02 -4.67 -17.21
C ARG A 258 -19.80 -5.44 -17.66
N PHE A 259 -18.96 -5.88 -16.73
CA PHE A 259 -17.82 -6.73 -17.08
C PHE A 259 -18.30 -8.10 -17.61
N THR A 260 -19.36 -8.66 -17.03
CA THR A 260 -19.99 -9.89 -17.54
C THR A 260 -20.54 -9.70 -18.95
N GLU A 261 -21.17 -8.56 -19.25
CA GLU A 261 -21.61 -8.23 -20.61
C GLU A 261 -20.43 -8.10 -21.58
N LEU A 262 -19.32 -7.50 -21.15
CA LEU A 262 -18.10 -7.39 -21.95
C LEU A 262 -17.50 -8.77 -22.25
N GLN A 263 -17.46 -9.67 -21.26
CA GLN A 263 -17.03 -11.06 -21.44
C GLN A 263 -17.91 -11.81 -22.44
N ARG A 264 -19.22 -11.57 -22.48
CA ARG A 264 -20.11 -12.18 -23.49
C ARG A 264 -19.83 -11.68 -24.91
N LYS A 265 -19.37 -10.42 -25.06
CA LYS A 265 -19.11 -9.80 -26.37
C LYS A 265 -17.72 -10.17 -26.91
N CYS A 266 -16.69 -10.15 -26.07
CA CYS A 266 -15.29 -10.34 -26.48
C CYS A 266 -14.77 -11.77 -26.19
N GLY A 267 -15.47 -12.54 -25.36
CA GLY A 267 -14.98 -13.77 -24.77
C GLY A 267 -14.21 -13.53 -23.47
N GLU A 268 -14.27 -14.48 -22.54
CA GLU A 268 -13.69 -14.34 -21.18
C GLU A 268 -12.18 -14.09 -21.19
N ALA A 269 -11.45 -14.63 -22.17
CA ALA A 269 -10.00 -14.46 -22.28
C ALA A 269 -9.59 -13.06 -22.81
N HIS A 270 -10.51 -12.34 -23.47
CA HIS A 270 -10.25 -11.08 -24.14
C HIS A 270 -10.90 -9.87 -23.44
N ALA A 271 -11.79 -10.10 -22.46
CA ALA A 271 -12.28 -9.07 -21.58
C ALA A 271 -11.42 -9.03 -20.30
N ILE A 272 -10.71 -7.93 -20.11
CA ILE A 272 -9.80 -7.73 -18.98
C ILE A 272 -10.35 -6.69 -18.04
N PHE A 273 -10.30 -6.96 -16.75
CA PHE A 273 -10.67 -6.03 -15.69
C PHE A 273 -9.44 -5.59 -14.92
N LEU A 274 -9.32 -4.29 -14.65
CA LEU A 274 -8.31 -3.71 -13.78
C LEU A 274 -8.97 -2.80 -12.76
N GLN A 275 -8.84 -3.15 -11.47
CA GLN A 275 -9.27 -2.27 -10.38
C GLN A 275 -8.12 -1.43 -9.85
N LEU A 276 -8.34 -0.13 -9.76
CA LEU A 276 -7.40 0.86 -9.22
C LEU A 276 -8.02 1.52 -7.97
N PRO A 277 -7.76 1.02 -6.76
CA PRO A 277 -8.14 1.72 -5.54
C PRO A 277 -7.40 3.07 -5.44
N VAL A 278 -8.08 4.08 -4.93
CA VAL A 278 -7.57 5.42 -4.69
C VAL A 278 -7.66 5.70 -3.21
N GLU A 279 -6.54 6.00 -2.57
CA GLU A 279 -6.52 6.36 -1.16
C GLU A 279 -6.97 7.80 -0.93
N ARG A 280 -7.90 8.00 0.01
CA ARG A 280 -8.46 9.32 0.29
C ARG A 280 -7.39 10.33 0.68
N ALA A 281 -6.47 9.95 1.56
CA ALA A 281 -5.43 10.84 2.08
C ALA A 281 -4.49 11.34 0.97
N SER A 282 -4.12 10.46 0.05
CA SER A 282 -3.25 10.77 -1.09
C SER A 282 -3.97 11.57 -2.19
N TYR A 283 -5.29 11.44 -2.30
CA TYR A 283 -6.11 12.01 -3.37
C TYR A 283 -6.79 13.35 -3.03
N LEU A 284 -7.31 13.50 -1.81
CA LEU A 284 -8.12 14.65 -1.41
C LEU A 284 -7.28 15.93 -1.40
N GLY A 285 -7.67 16.94 -2.17
CA GLY A 285 -6.96 18.21 -2.25
C GLY A 285 -5.60 18.14 -2.96
N ASN A 286 -5.20 16.98 -3.50
CA ASN A 286 -3.93 16.80 -4.19
C ASN A 286 -4.09 16.91 -5.72
N PRO A 287 -3.80 18.06 -6.35
CA PRO A 287 -3.86 18.20 -7.81
C PRO A 287 -2.75 17.44 -8.54
N ALA A 288 -1.67 17.06 -7.85
CA ALA A 288 -0.53 16.33 -8.40
C ALA A 288 -0.68 14.81 -8.28
N PHE A 289 -1.81 14.31 -7.75
CA PHE A 289 -2.05 12.87 -7.62
C PHE A 289 -1.88 12.16 -8.99
N PRO A 290 -1.13 11.04 -9.09
CA PRO A 290 -0.70 10.49 -10.37
C PRO A 290 -1.83 10.27 -11.37
N TYR A 291 -2.96 9.67 -10.95
CA TYR A 291 -4.09 9.41 -11.85
C TYR A 291 -4.77 10.69 -12.37
N ARG A 292 -4.63 11.84 -11.70
CA ARG A 292 -5.14 13.13 -12.20
C ARG A 292 -4.31 13.66 -13.36
N LYS A 293 -2.99 13.46 -13.30
CA LYS A 293 -2.02 13.95 -14.29
C LYS A 293 -1.77 12.97 -15.42
N HIS A 294 -2.09 11.69 -15.21
CA HIS A 294 -1.93 10.66 -16.22
C HIS A 294 -2.78 10.97 -17.46
N GLN A 295 -2.14 10.94 -18.63
CA GLN A 295 -2.72 11.39 -19.91
C GLN A 295 -4.00 10.63 -20.32
N THR A 296 -4.08 9.33 -20.06
CA THR A 296 -5.28 8.53 -20.34
C THR A 296 -6.30 8.58 -19.20
N LEU A 297 -5.88 8.40 -17.94
CA LEU A 297 -6.81 8.32 -16.81
C LEU A 297 -7.49 9.66 -16.50
N GLN A 298 -6.75 10.78 -16.41
CA GLN A 298 -7.27 12.13 -16.12
C GLN A 298 -8.37 12.14 -15.04
N LEU A 299 -8.09 11.56 -13.88
CA LEU A 299 -9.09 11.27 -12.85
C LEU A 299 -9.71 12.54 -12.25
N GLY A 300 -10.97 12.81 -12.56
CA GLY A 300 -11.75 13.92 -11.99
C GLY A 300 -12.30 13.60 -10.59
N SER A 301 -12.94 12.42 -10.47
CA SER A 301 -13.62 11.92 -9.27
C SER A 301 -13.56 10.39 -9.20
N VAL A 302 -13.83 9.82 -8.03
CA VAL A 302 -14.16 8.38 -7.89
C VAL A 302 -15.63 8.23 -7.47
N PRO A 303 -16.34 7.19 -7.91
CA PRO A 303 -15.89 6.16 -8.86
C PRO A 303 -15.67 6.70 -10.27
N THR A 304 -14.77 6.08 -11.03
CA THR A 304 -14.65 6.28 -12.49
C THR A 304 -14.47 4.94 -13.18
N LEU A 305 -15.24 4.69 -14.24
CA LEU A 305 -15.12 3.51 -15.09
C LEU A 305 -14.63 3.94 -16.49
N LEU A 306 -13.59 3.28 -16.97
CA LEU A 306 -13.12 3.38 -18.35
C LEU A 306 -13.28 2.04 -19.04
N VAL A 307 -13.64 2.05 -20.32
CA VAL A 307 -13.54 0.88 -21.20
C VAL A 307 -12.69 1.28 -22.39
N LEU A 308 -11.62 0.52 -22.62
CA LEU A 308 -10.66 0.76 -23.67
C LEU A 308 -10.65 -0.41 -24.64
N THR A 309 -10.43 -0.11 -25.91
CA THR A 309 -10.31 -1.08 -27.00
C THR A 309 -9.06 -0.79 -27.83
N PRO A 310 -8.57 -1.72 -28.66
CA PRO A 310 -7.51 -1.43 -29.61
C PRO A 310 -7.79 -0.19 -30.46
N ALA A 311 -6.78 0.64 -30.64
CA ALA A 311 -6.82 1.71 -31.63
C ALA A 311 -6.76 1.12 -33.04
N LYS A 312 -7.41 1.76 -34.02
CA LYS A 312 -7.52 1.29 -35.42
C LYS A 312 -6.17 0.96 -36.09
N ASN A 313 -5.08 1.58 -35.66
CA ASN A 313 -3.72 1.41 -36.21
C ASN A 313 -2.71 0.96 -35.14
N ALA A 314 -3.14 0.14 -34.17
CA ALA A 314 -2.27 -0.33 -33.10
C ALA A 314 -1.16 -1.26 -33.65
N GLU A 315 0.01 -0.68 -33.98
CA GLU A 315 1.22 -1.44 -34.31
C GLU A 315 2.06 -1.66 -33.05
N ASN A 316 2.23 -2.92 -32.65
CA ASN A 316 3.06 -3.29 -31.51
C ASN A 316 4.56 -3.12 -31.87
N LYS A 317 5.11 -1.93 -31.64
CA LYS A 317 6.55 -1.61 -31.73
C LYS A 317 7.18 -1.76 -30.33
N SER A 318 8.51 -1.99 -30.28
CA SER A 318 9.21 -2.22 -29.01
C SER A 318 8.93 -1.13 -27.97
N ASP A 319 8.85 0.12 -28.42
CA ASP A 319 8.77 1.33 -27.59
C ASP A 319 7.32 1.83 -27.39
N SER A 320 6.33 1.18 -28.02
CA SER A 320 4.92 1.58 -27.92
C SER A 320 4.44 1.46 -26.48
N GLN A 321 3.80 2.51 -25.98
CA GLN A 321 3.15 2.52 -24.68
C GLN A 321 1.71 2.01 -24.81
N TRP A 322 1.14 1.45 -23.73
CA TRP A 322 -0.21 0.89 -23.78
C TRP A 322 -1.28 1.90 -24.23
N TYR A 323 -1.10 3.17 -23.88
CA TYR A 323 -2.03 4.26 -24.20
C TYR A 323 -1.91 4.76 -25.65
N ASP A 324 -0.89 4.34 -26.40
CA ASP A 324 -0.80 4.57 -27.84
C ASP A 324 -1.54 3.47 -28.61
N LEU A 325 -1.72 2.31 -27.97
CA LEU A 325 -2.29 1.08 -28.55
C LEU A 325 -3.78 0.94 -28.23
N LEU A 326 -4.25 1.60 -27.19
CA LEU A 326 -5.63 1.55 -26.72
C LEU A 326 -6.29 2.93 -26.80
N GLU A 327 -7.55 2.96 -27.23
CA GLU A 327 -8.38 4.15 -27.20
C GLU A 327 -9.52 4.00 -26.19
N VAL A 328 -9.88 5.10 -25.52
CA VAL A 328 -10.98 5.13 -24.54
C VAL A 328 -12.32 5.19 -25.28
N LYS A 329 -13.13 4.15 -25.16
CA LYS A 329 -14.51 4.11 -25.69
C LYS A 329 -15.54 4.57 -24.68
N VAL A 330 -15.34 4.24 -23.41
CA VAL A 330 -16.21 4.65 -22.32
C VAL A 330 -15.42 5.44 -21.30
N ARG A 331 -16.02 6.54 -20.83
CA ARG A 331 -15.66 7.18 -19.57
C ARG A 331 -16.93 7.54 -18.81
N SER A 332 -17.07 7.02 -17.60
CA SER A 332 -18.16 7.38 -16.69
C SER A 332 -17.65 7.66 -15.30
N CYS A 333 -18.10 8.78 -14.72
CA CYS A 333 -17.89 9.09 -13.30
C CYS A 333 -19.06 8.62 -12.42
N ASP A 334 -20.05 7.96 -13.00
CA ASP A 334 -21.21 7.41 -12.30
C ASP A 334 -21.57 6.04 -12.91
N PRO A 335 -20.81 4.98 -12.57
CA PRO A 335 -21.00 3.65 -13.13
C PRO A 335 -22.37 3.02 -12.83
N GLY A 336 -23.11 3.58 -11.87
CA GLY A 336 -24.42 3.07 -11.47
C GLY A 336 -25.60 3.58 -12.27
N LYS A 337 -25.41 4.56 -13.16
CA LYS A 337 -26.42 4.99 -14.12
C LYS A 337 -26.42 4.08 -15.35
N ARG A 338 -27.62 3.78 -15.87
CA ARG A 338 -27.90 2.66 -16.79
C ARG A 338 -27.26 2.77 -18.19
N ASP A 339 -26.69 3.91 -18.57
CA ASP A 339 -26.43 4.25 -19.98
C ASP A 339 -24.96 4.11 -20.42
N LEU A 340 -24.28 3.02 -20.06
CA LEU A 340 -22.83 2.89 -20.24
C LEU A 340 -22.35 1.90 -21.30
N LEU A 341 -23.22 1.18 -22.01
CA LEU A 341 -22.79 0.11 -22.94
C LEU A 341 -23.51 0.06 -24.31
N ASN A 342 -24.11 1.17 -24.76
CA ASN A 342 -24.65 1.30 -26.12
C ASN A 342 -23.52 1.53 -27.15
N PHE A 343 -22.58 0.60 -27.28
CA PHE A 343 -21.51 0.66 -28.30
C PHE A 343 -21.77 -0.33 -29.43
N GLU A 344 -21.70 0.18 -30.66
CA GLU A 344 -21.46 -0.60 -31.86
C GLU A 344 -19.95 -0.87 -31.96
N TRP A 345 -19.56 -2.14 -32.11
CA TRP A 345 -18.18 -2.53 -32.41
C TRP A 345 -18.02 -2.38 -33.93
N HIS A 346 -17.16 -1.47 -34.38
CA HIS A 346 -16.83 -1.29 -35.79
C HIS A 346 -15.56 -2.05 -36.16
#